data_AF-A0A259HFP4-F1
#
_entry.id   AF-A0A259HFP4-F1
#
_cell.length_a   1.000
_cell.length_b   1.000
_cell.length_c   1.000
_cell.angle_alpha   90.00
_cell.angle_beta   90.00
_cell.angle_gamma   90.00
#
_symmetry.space_group_name_H-M   'P 1'
#
loop_
_entity.id
_entity.type
_entity.pdbx_description
1 polymer ?
#
loop_
_entity_poly.entity_id
_entity_poly.type
_entity_poly.pdbx_seq_one_letter_code
_entity_poly.pdbx_strand_id
1 'polypeptide(L)'
;MLLILKFYVGNNKAKLIADATAKISEKIGGKIEIKDVGVSMFKNFPYLTISLEELKITDSLFQKHQHPLVHAEGIYLRVNPLKLLLLKVSLNKLRIEKGGFYIYTDTSGYSNDYLLKGNGKKKPEKKESEFNNILDNIAIHDFNVTI
;
A
#
# COMPACT_ATOMS: atom_id res chain seq x y z
N MET A 1 -6.97 17.86 -18.23
CA MET A 1 -6.18 16.69 -17.75
C MET A 1 -6.27 16.50 -16.23
N LEU A 2 -5.83 17.45 -15.41
CA LEU A 2 -5.74 17.27 -13.95
C LEU A 2 -7.09 17.12 -13.24
N LEU A 3 -8.07 17.93 -13.65
CA LEU A 3 -9.45 17.82 -13.15
C LEU A 3 -10.05 16.46 -13.50
N ILE A 4 -9.72 15.91 -14.68
CA ILE A 4 -10.18 14.59 -15.12
C ILE A 4 -9.60 13.50 -14.23
N LEU A 5 -8.31 13.57 -13.88
CA LEU A 5 -7.70 12.60 -12.96
C LEU A 5 -8.23 12.72 -11.53
N LYS A 6 -8.38 13.95 -11.02
CA LYS A 6 -8.98 14.18 -9.70
C LYS A 6 -10.42 13.65 -9.66
N PHE A 7 -11.19 13.88 -10.71
CA PHE A 7 -12.54 13.36 -10.86
C PHE A 7 -12.55 11.84 -10.98
N TYR A 8 -11.64 11.26 -11.76
CA TYR A 8 -11.48 9.82 -11.89
C TYR A 8 -11.18 9.18 -10.53
N VAL A 9 -10.18 9.68 -9.79
CA VAL A 9 -9.87 9.14 -8.46
C VAL A 9 -11.00 9.38 -7.48
N GLY A 10 -11.59 10.58 -7.46
CA GLY A 10 -12.75 10.90 -6.62
C GLY A 10 -13.92 9.94 -6.83
N ASN A 11 -14.30 9.67 -8.07
CA ASN A 11 -15.41 8.75 -8.38
C ASN A 11 -15.06 7.28 -8.23
N ASN A 12 -13.77 6.92 -8.35
CA ASN A 12 -13.30 5.54 -8.28
C ASN A 12 -12.58 5.21 -6.98
N LYS A 13 -12.67 6.04 -5.93
CA LYS A 13 -11.96 5.84 -4.65
C LYS A 13 -12.15 4.43 -4.09
N ALA A 14 -13.40 3.98 -3.99
CA ALA A 14 -13.72 2.65 -3.48
C ALA A 14 -13.07 1.53 -4.29
N LYS A 15 -13.05 1.65 -5.62
CA LYS A 15 -12.40 0.70 -6.52
C LYS A 15 -10.88 0.72 -6.36
N LEU A 16 -10.27 1.89 -6.26
CA LEU A 16 -8.83 2.04 -6.07
C LEU A 16 -8.37 1.48 -4.72
N ILE A 17 -9.15 1.70 -3.66
CA ILE A 17 -8.93 1.08 -2.34
C ILE A 17 -9.02 -0.44 -2.47
N ALA A 18 -10.08 -0.96 -3.11
CA ALA A 18 -10.25 -2.40 -3.28
C ALA A 18 -9.08 -3.03 -4.08
N ASP A 19 -8.66 -2.41 -5.18
CA ASP A 19 -7.55 -2.88 -6.01
C ASP A 19 -6.21 -2.82 -5.27
N ALA A 20 -5.96 -1.76 -4.48
CA ALA A 20 -4.77 -1.64 -3.65
C ALA A 20 -4.76 -2.70 -2.54
N THR A 21 -5.88 -2.84 -1.83
CA THR A 21 -6.07 -3.87 -0.79
C THR A 21 -5.85 -5.27 -1.35
N ALA A 22 -6.44 -5.60 -2.51
CA ALA A 22 -6.29 -6.91 -3.13
C ALA A 22 -4.81 -7.23 -3.42
N LYS A 23 -4.07 -6.28 -4.01
CA LYS A 23 -2.64 -6.46 -4.31
C LYS A 23 -1.76 -6.60 -3.06
N ILE A 24 -2.11 -5.90 -1.98
CA ILE A 24 -1.39 -6.05 -0.71
C ILE A 24 -1.75 -7.41 -0.07
N SER A 25 -3.02 -7.82 -0.11
CA SER A 25 -3.49 -9.13 0.40
C SER A 25 -2.89 -10.33 -0.32
N GLU A 26 -2.44 -10.18 -1.56
CA GLU A 26 -1.69 -11.22 -2.28
C GLU A 26 -0.31 -11.50 -1.67
N LYS A 27 0.29 -10.49 -1.04
CA LYS A 27 1.66 -10.56 -0.49
C LYS A 27 1.69 -10.67 1.02
N ILE A 28 0.70 -10.12 1.71
CA ILE A 28 0.63 -10.03 3.16
C ILE A 28 -0.73 -10.60 3.61
N GLY A 29 -0.69 -11.55 4.54
CA GLY A 29 -1.87 -12.05 5.22
C GLY A 29 -2.42 -11.01 6.21
N GLY A 30 -3.70 -11.10 6.53
CA GLY A 30 -4.34 -10.21 7.51
C GLY A 30 -5.35 -9.24 6.90
N LYS A 31 -5.93 -8.40 7.76
CA LYS A 31 -6.91 -7.39 7.40
C LYS A 31 -6.16 -6.10 7.07
N ILE A 32 -6.37 -5.60 5.85
CA ILE A 32 -5.83 -4.31 5.41
C ILE A 32 -6.94 -3.28 5.48
N GLU A 33 -6.68 -2.19 6.17
CA GLU A 33 -7.56 -1.03 6.28
C GLU A 33 -6.84 0.18 5.70
N ILE A 34 -7.53 0.91 4.82
CA ILE A 34 -7.05 2.15 4.19
C ILE A 34 -8.18 3.16 4.35
N LYS A 35 -7.90 4.31 4.95
CA LYS A 35 -8.93 5.31 5.27
C LYS A 35 -9.33 6.14 4.07
N ASP A 36 -8.36 6.66 3.34
CA ASP A 36 -8.64 7.45 2.13
C ASP A 36 -7.55 7.27 1.07
N VAL A 37 -7.93 7.59 -0.17
CA VAL A 37 -7.03 7.63 -1.31
C VAL A 37 -7.16 8.98 -2.00
N GLY A 38 -6.03 9.62 -2.20
CA GLY A 38 -5.92 10.95 -2.77
C GLY A 38 -5.04 10.99 -4.01
N VAL A 39 -5.14 12.11 -4.74
CA VAL A 39 -4.23 12.46 -5.83
C VAL A 39 -3.74 13.87 -5.65
N SER A 40 -2.41 14.02 -5.64
CA SER A 40 -1.72 15.29 -5.59
C SER A 40 -0.60 15.36 -6.62
N MET A 41 -0.12 16.57 -6.90
CA MET A 41 1.05 16.78 -7.73
C MET A 41 2.20 17.23 -6.83
N PHE A 42 3.36 16.62 -7.01
CA PHE A 42 4.60 17.15 -6.43
C PHE A 42 5.05 18.37 -7.25
N LYS A 43 5.92 19.22 -6.71
CA LYS A 43 6.45 20.42 -7.41
C LYS A 43 7.16 20.12 -8.74
N ASN A 44 7.43 18.85 -9.05
CA ASN A 44 8.12 18.38 -10.26
C ASN A 44 7.14 17.64 -11.20
N PHE A 45 6.23 18.39 -11.82
CA PHE A 45 5.45 17.92 -12.98
C PHE A 45 6.41 17.33 -14.05
N PRO A 46 6.07 16.24 -14.78
CA PRO A 46 4.74 15.68 -15.08
C PRO A 46 4.26 14.54 -14.19
N TYR A 47 4.91 14.26 -13.05
CA TYR A 47 4.55 13.11 -12.23
C TYR A 47 3.36 13.37 -11.30
N LEU A 48 2.51 12.36 -11.17
CA LEU A 48 1.38 12.34 -10.25
C LEU A 48 1.76 11.61 -8.97
N THR A 49 1.22 12.02 -7.83
CA THR A 49 1.33 11.29 -6.58
C THR A 49 -0.05 10.76 -6.18
N ILE A 50 -0.18 9.45 -6.03
CA ILE A 50 -1.32 8.80 -5.39
C ILE A 50 -0.96 8.65 -3.91
N SER A 51 -1.81 9.15 -3.02
CA SER A 51 -1.66 8.97 -1.58
C SER A 51 -2.63 7.90 -1.07
N LEU A 52 -2.14 7.00 -0.22
CA LEU A 52 -2.95 6.16 0.65
C LEU A 52 -2.78 6.71 2.06
N GLU A 53 -3.89 7.09 2.68
CA GLU A 53 -3.92 7.71 4.00
C GLU A 53 -4.37 6.71 5.06
N GLU A 54 -3.64 6.70 6.18
CA GLU A 54 -3.88 5.83 7.34
C GLU A 54 -4.03 4.35 6.97
N LEU A 55 -2.95 3.76 6.42
CA LEU A 55 -2.88 2.33 6.17
C LEU A 55 -2.59 1.58 7.48
N LYS A 56 -3.35 0.50 7.72
CA LYS A 56 -3.14 -0.44 8.82
C LYS A 56 -3.26 -1.87 8.32
N ILE A 57 -2.34 -2.73 8.75
CA ILE A 57 -2.40 -4.18 8.52
C ILE A 57 -2.46 -4.85 9.88
N THR A 58 -3.54 -5.59 10.13
CA THR A 58 -3.81 -6.21 11.43
C THR A 58 -4.09 -7.70 11.27
N ASP A 59 -3.75 -8.49 12.29
CA ASP A 59 -4.19 -9.89 12.39
C ASP A 59 -5.62 -9.97 12.98
N SER A 60 -6.08 -11.20 13.21
CA SER A 60 -7.36 -11.50 13.85
C SER A 60 -7.38 -11.21 15.36
N LEU A 61 -6.23 -11.16 16.02
CA LEU A 61 -6.09 -10.94 17.47
C LEU A 61 -5.76 -9.48 17.82
N PHE A 62 -5.72 -8.59 16.83
CA PHE A 62 -5.43 -7.17 16.99
C PHE A 62 -6.28 -6.49 18.05
N GLN A 63 -7.54 -6.90 18.23
CA GLN A 63 -8.41 -6.38 19.29
C GLN A 63 -7.86 -6.64 20.71
N LYS A 64 -7.00 -7.65 20.89
CA LYS A 64 -6.41 -8.06 22.17
C LYS A 64 -5.08 -7.35 22.47
N HIS A 65 -4.18 -7.29 21.49
CA HIS A 65 -2.84 -6.70 21.70
C HIS A 65 -2.70 -5.28 21.15
N GLN A 66 -3.63 -4.80 20.32
CA GLN A 66 -3.65 -3.45 19.74
C GLN A 66 -2.36 -3.05 18.98
N HIS A 67 -1.55 -4.04 18.58
CA HIS A 67 -0.32 -3.84 17.81
C HIS A 67 -0.55 -4.23 16.35
N PRO A 68 -0.68 -3.26 15.43
CA PRO A 68 -0.81 -3.56 14.01
C PRO A 68 0.56 -4.02 13.47
N LEU A 69 0.58 -5.02 12.59
CA LEU A 69 1.82 -5.48 11.95
C LEU A 69 2.48 -4.34 11.17
N VAL A 70 1.68 -3.59 10.40
CA VAL A 70 2.12 -2.41 9.66
C VAL A 70 1.15 -1.28 9.93
N HIS A 71 1.68 -0.10 10.21
CA HIS A 71 0.93 1.16 10.16
C HIS A 71 1.71 2.18 9.33
N ALA A 72 1.01 3.02 8.58
CA ALA A 72 1.59 4.21 7.95
C ALA A 72 0.53 5.31 7.88
N GLU A 73 0.87 6.52 8.33
CA GLU A 73 -0.02 7.68 8.15
C GLU A 73 -0.15 8.06 6.67
N GLY A 74 0.94 7.98 5.90
CA GLY A 74 0.93 8.33 4.49
C GLY A 74 1.84 7.46 3.63
N ILE A 75 1.26 6.83 2.61
CA ILE A 75 2.01 6.15 1.55
C ILE A 75 1.78 6.91 0.25
N TYR A 76 2.87 7.41 -0.35
CA TYR A 76 2.85 8.24 -1.55
C TYR A 76 3.53 7.52 -2.70
N LEU A 77 2.74 7.20 -3.72
CA LEU A 77 3.19 6.53 -4.93
C LEU A 77 3.29 7.55 -6.05
N ARG A 78 4.51 7.80 -6.53
CA ARG A 78 4.74 8.60 -7.73
C ARG A 78 4.50 7.73 -8.95
N VAL A 79 3.54 8.14 -9.78
CA VAL A 79 3.17 7.45 -11.01
C VAL A 79 3.17 8.38 -12.21
N ASN A 80 3.40 7.81 -13.39
CA ASN A 80 3.21 8.53 -14.64
C ASN A 80 1.71 8.61 -14.98
N PRO A 81 1.11 9.81 -15.08
CA PRO A 81 -0.33 9.97 -15.33
C PRO A 81 -0.78 9.42 -16.69
N LEU A 82 0.09 9.45 -17.72
CA LEU A 82 -0.24 8.88 -19.04
C LEU A 82 -0.37 7.37 -18.96
N LYS A 83 0.54 6.72 -18.24
CA LYS A 83 0.49 5.27 -18.06
C LYS A 83 -0.68 4.85 -17.17
N LEU A 84 -1.02 5.65 -16.15
CA LEU A 84 -2.21 5.44 -15.31
C LEU A 84 -3.51 5.46 -16.15
N LEU A 85 -3.66 6.41 -17.08
CA LEU A 85 -4.80 6.47 -18.00
C LEU A 85 -4.87 5.26 -18.94
N LEU A 86 -3.72 4.74 -19.35
CA LEU A 86 -3.58 3.52 -20.15
C LEU A 86 -3.69 2.23 -19.32
N LEU A 87 -4.13 2.32 -18.05
CA LEU A 87 -4.22 1.21 -17.08
C LEU A 87 -2.88 0.52 -16.75
N LYS A 88 -1.77 1.04 -17.25
CA LYS A 88 -0.41 0.56 -16.96
C LYS A 88 0.11 1.33 -15.76
N VAL A 89 -0.03 0.77 -14.56
CA VAL A 89 0.50 1.43 -13.37
C VAL A 89 2.03 1.37 -13.43
N SER A 90 2.68 2.54 -13.48
CA SER A 90 4.14 2.64 -13.49
C SER A 90 4.62 3.37 -12.25
N LEU A 91 5.23 2.63 -11.33
CA LEU A 91 5.70 3.11 -10.04
C LEU A 91 7.13 3.64 -10.19
N ASN A 92 7.31 4.95 -10.08
CA ASN A 92 8.63 5.58 -10.14
C ASN A 92 9.24 5.77 -8.75
N LYS A 93 8.44 6.19 -7.77
CA LYS A 93 8.90 6.43 -6.41
C LYS A 93 7.86 6.00 -5.40
N LEU A 94 8.31 5.33 -4.35
CA LEU A 94 7.52 5.01 -3.17
C LEU A 94 8.05 5.87 -2.02
N ARG A 95 7.18 6.63 -1.36
CA ARG A 95 7.49 7.31 -0.10
C ARG A 95 6.54 6.84 0.99
N ILE A 96 7.07 6.42 2.12
CA ILE A 96 6.31 6.07 3.31
C ILE A 96 6.63 7.11 4.38
N GLU A 97 5.60 7.68 5.00
CA GLU A 97 5.75 8.67 6.06
C GLU A 97 5.03 8.22 7.33
N LYS A 98 5.71 8.40 8.46
CA LYS A 98 5.20 8.16 9.81
C LYS A 98 4.57 6.78 9.90
N GLY A 99 5.44 5.79 9.80
CA GLY A 99 5.06 4.39 9.75
C GLY A 99 5.70 3.57 10.85
N GLY A 100 5.21 2.35 10.99
CA GLY A 100 5.73 1.39 11.93
C GLY A 100 5.56 -0.01 11.40
N PHE A 101 6.56 -0.85 11.68
CA PHE A 101 6.46 -2.29 11.56
C PHE A 101 6.58 -2.89 12.96
N TYR A 102 5.60 -3.69 13.36
CA TYR A 102 5.53 -4.26 14.70
C TYR A 102 5.40 -5.79 14.62
N ILE A 103 6.48 -6.50 14.94
CA ILE A 103 6.40 -7.92 15.25
C ILE A 103 6.03 -8.04 16.72
N TYR A 104 4.95 -8.75 17.00
CA TYR A 104 4.49 -9.05 18.34
C TYR A 104 4.74 -10.52 18.61
N THR A 105 5.27 -10.84 19.79
CA THR A 105 5.38 -12.22 20.29
C THR A 105 4.91 -12.25 21.75
N ASP A 106 3.92 -13.10 22.03
CA ASP A 106 3.43 -13.33 23.39
C ASP A 106 4.18 -14.49 24.06
N THR A 107 4.13 -14.51 25.39
CA THR A 107 4.58 -15.59 26.28
C THR A 107 3.95 -16.95 25.99
N SER A 108 2.80 -16.98 25.31
CA SER A 108 2.13 -18.20 24.82
C SER A 108 2.74 -18.79 23.54
N GLY A 109 3.74 -18.12 22.94
CA GLY A 109 4.34 -18.52 21.67
C GLY A 109 3.59 -18.04 20.42
N TYR A 110 2.52 -17.26 20.59
CA TYR A 110 1.85 -16.57 19.49
C TYR A 110 2.74 -15.45 18.94
N SER A 111 2.87 -15.35 17.62
CA SER A 111 3.44 -14.18 16.95
C SER A 111 2.60 -13.77 15.76
N ASN A 112 2.67 -12.49 15.36
CA ASN A 112 2.00 -11.96 14.17
C ASN A 112 2.87 -12.03 12.89
N ASP A 113 4.08 -12.57 12.98
CA ASP A 113 5.03 -12.75 11.87
C ASP A 113 4.47 -13.65 10.74
N TYR A 114 3.56 -14.58 11.07
CA TYR A 114 2.89 -15.46 10.10
C TYR A 114 2.16 -14.68 8.99
N LEU A 115 1.74 -13.44 9.27
CA LEU A 115 1.13 -12.58 8.26
C LEU A 115 2.08 -12.25 7.10
N LEU A 116 3.40 -12.28 7.32
CA LEU A 116 4.41 -12.07 6.27
C LEU A 116 4.49 -13.23 5.27
N LYS A 117 3.97 -14.41 5.62
CA LYS A 117 4.05 -15.62 4.77
C LYS A 117 3.03 -15.59 3.62
N GLY A 118 2.14 -14.59 3.59
CA GLY A 118 1.10 -14.43 2.58
C GLY A 118 0.00 -15.49 2.69
N ASN A 119 -1.15 -15.21 2.09
CA ASN A 119 -2.23 -16.20 1.98
C ASN A 119 -1.83 -17.21 0.90
N GLY A 120 -1.54 -18.47 1.25
CA GLY A 120 -1.06 -19.54 0.37
C GLY A 120 -1.95 -19.96 -0.82
N LYS A 121 -2.76 -19.04 -1.36
CA LYS A 121 -3.46 -19.19 -2.64
C LYS A 121 -2.40 -19.37 -3.72
N LYS A 122 -2.52 -20.48 -4.48
CA LYS A 122 -1.69 -20.77 -5.66
C LYS A 122 -1.53 -19.48 -6.48
N LYS A 123 -0.28 -19.09 -6.75
CA LYS A 123 0.05 -18.05 -7.73
C LYS A 123 -0.80 -18.35 -8.97
N PRO A 124 -1.71 -17.45 -9.42
CA PRO A 124 -2.24 -17.59 -10.76
C PRO A 124 -1.03 -17.65 -11.70
N GLU A 125 -1.08 -18.52 -12.72
CA GLU A 125 -0.07 -18.60 -13.76
C GLU A 125 0.37 -17.19 -14.15
N LYS A 126 1.68 -16.99 -14.33
CA LYS A 126 2.30 -15.72 -14.76
C LYS A 126 1.61 -15.23 -16.05
N LYS A 127 0.50 -14.52 -15.92
CA LYS A 127 0.23 -13.39 -16.79
C LYS A 127 1.24 -12.37 -16.35
N GLU A 128 2.23 -12.18 -17.22
CA GLU A 128 3.25 -11.15 -17.15
C GLU A 128 2.62 -9.91 -16.51
N SER A 129 2.98 -9.63 -15.25
CA SER A 129 2.38 -8.53 -14.54
C SER A 129 2.75 -7.27 -15.33
N GLU A 130 1.75 -6.49 -15.77
CA GLU A 130 1.97 -5.14 -16.33
C GLU A 130 2.63 -4.17 -15.32
N PHE A 131 3.11 -4.68 -14.19
CA PHE A 131 4.05 -4.07 -13.28
C PHE A 131 5.52 -4.42 -13.64
N ASN A 132 5.91 -4.32 -14.91
CA ASN A 132 7.34 -4.21 -15.29
C ASN A 132 7.83 -2.80 -14.95
N ASN A 133 7.86 -2.47 -13.67
CA ASN A 133 8.36 -1.17 -13.20
C ASN A 133 9.52 -1.40 -12.25
N ILE A 134 10.67 -0.94 -12.71
CA ILE A 134 11.80 -0.65 -11.87
C ILE A 134 11.32 0.47 -10.94
N LEU A 135 11.21 0.14 -9.64
CA LEU A 135 10.95 1.13 -8.62
C LEU A 135 12.25 1.93 -8.46
N ASP A 136 12.32 3.09 -9.09
CA ASP A 136 13.57 3.85 -9.16
C ASP A 136 14.04 4.30 -7.77
N ASN A 137 13.10 4.62 -6.87
CA ASN A 137 13.40 5.20 -5.57
C ASN A 137 12.43 4.77 -4.48
N ILE A 138 12.96 4.45 -3.29
CA ILE A 138 12.21 4.25 -2.05
C ILE A 138 12.69 5.28 -1.04
N ALA A 139 11.77 6.02 -0.43
CA ALA A 139 12.06 6.95 0.67
C ALA A 139 11.17 6.59 1.87
N ILE A 140 11.76 6.51 3.05
CA ILE A 140 11.05 6.18 4.28
C ILE A 140 11.40 7.26 5.28
N HIS A 141 10.39 7.97 5.78
CA HIS A 141 10.56 9.03 6.77
C HIS A 141 9.79 8.66 8.04
N ASP A 142 10.44 8.84 9.19
CA ASP A 142 9.86 8.59 10.51
C ASP A 142 9.23 7.20 10.63
N PHE A 143 10.07 6.17 10.47
CA PHE A 143 9.62 4.77 10.48
C PHE A 143 10.25 3.99 11.63
N ASN A 144 9.41 3.41 12.48
CA ASN A 144 9.83 2.62 13.63
C ASN A 144 9.72 1.13 13.35
N VAL A 145 10.69 0.35 13.84
CA VAL A 145 10.63 -1.10 13.82
C VAL A 145 10.65 -1.59 15.26
N THR A 146 9.61 -2.32 15.64
CA THR A 146 9.49 -2.94 16.97
C THR A 146 9.34 -4.45 16.78
N ILE A 147 10.06 -5.22 17.60
CA ILE A 147 10.08 -6.68 17.61
C ILE A 147 9.93 -7.14 19.05
#